data_AF-A0AAU1UAR1-F1
#
_entry.id   AF-A0AAU1UAR1-F1
#
_cell.length_a   1.000
_cell.length_b   1.000
_cell.length_c   1.000
_cell.angle_alpha   90.00
_cell.angle_beta   90.00
_cell.angle_gamma   90.00
#
_symmetry.space_group_name_H-M   'P 1'
#
loop_
_entity.id
_entity.type
_entity.pdbx_description
1 polymer ?
#
loop_
_entity_poly.entity_id
_entity_poly.type
_entity_poly.pdbx_seq_one_letter_code
_entity_poly.pdbx_strand_id
1 'polypeptide(L)' 'MTGPEFKARVRLLDEDGEEAKHAAKLLRHKHPVMHGVAVPPAHKVQRDRTLHYEVRVLEE' A
#
# COMPACT_ATOMS: atom_id res chain seq x y z
N MET A 1 -4.24 -10.59 -16.51
CA MET A 1 -4.56 -11.85 -15.78
C MET A 1 -3.97 -11.74 -14.40
N THR A 2 -4.74 -12.08 -13.37
CA THR A 2 -4.24 -12.22 -11.99
C THR A 2 -3.47 -13.55 -11.89
N GLY A 3 -2.39 -13.60 -11.09
CA GLY A 3 -1.57 -14.79 -10.88
C GLY A 3 -2.22 -15.84 -9.96
N PRO A 4 -1.52 -16.94 -9.64
CA PRO A 4 -2.01 -17.97 -8.73
C PRO A 4 -2.25 -17.43 -7.31
N GLU A 5 -3.20 -18.02 -6.61
CA GLU A 5 -3.49 -17.71 -5.21
C GLU A 5 -2.39 -18.24 -4.27
N PHE A 6 -2.14 -17.54 -3.16
CA PHE A 6 -1.19 -17.96 -2.12
C PHE A 6 -1.68 -17.52 -0.74
N LYS A 7 -1.32 -18.27 0.30
CA LYS A 7 -1.59 -17.90 1.69
C LYS A 7 -0.55 -16.90 2.18
N ALA A 8 -1.01 -15.87 2.89
CA ALA A 8 -0.14 -14.85 3.44
C ALA A 8 -0.62 -14.36 4.80
N ARG A 9 0.34 -13.91 5.62
CA ARG A 9 0.07 -13.07 6.78
C ARG A 9 0.08 -11.62 6.32
N VAL A 10 -0.98 -10.90 6.71
CA VAL A 10 -1.14 -9.48 6.40
C VAL A 10 -1.15 -8.70 7.71
N ARG A 11 -0.37 -7.62 7.76
CA ARG A 11 -0.31 -6.70 8.91
C ARG A 11 -0.54 -5.28 8.42
N LEU A 12 -1.44 -4.54 9.08
CA LEU A 12 -1.61 -3.10 8.84
C LEU A 12 -0.39 -2.37 9.42
N LEU A 13 0.25 -1.54 8.61
CA LEU A 13 1.35 -0.68 9.06
C LEU A 13 0.80 0.51 9.84
N ASP A 14 1.55 0.95 10.84
CA ASP A 14 1.26 2.20 11.53
C ASP A 14 1.42 3.36 10.54
N GLU A 15 0.36 4.13 10.41
CA GLU A 15 0.22 5.17 9.41
C GLU A 15 1.21 6.32 9.61
N ASP A 16 1.48 6.68 10.86
CA ASP A 16 2.46 7.71 11.22
C ASP A 16 3.89 7.15 11.33
N GLY A 17 4.03 5.82 11.18
CA GLY A 17 5.27 5.07 11.28
C GLY A 17 6.16 5.16 10.04
N GLU A 18 7.47 4.92 10.25
CA GLU A 18 8.46 4.95 9.18
C GLU A 18 8.24 3.87 8.12
N GLU A 19 7.67 2.71 8.49
CA GLU A 19 7.34 1.62 7.55
C GLU A 19 6.30 2.07 6.51
N ALA A 20 5.24 2.78 6.94
CA ALA A 20 4.20 3.28 6.04
C ALA A 20 4.74 4.37 5.11
N LYS A 21 5.55 5.30 5.62
CA LYS A 21 6.21 6.33 4.80
C LYS A 21 7.13 5.72 3.75
N HIS A 22 7.88 4.69 4.14
CA HIS A 22 8.75 3.97 3.23
C HIS A 22 7.97 3.25 2.12
N ALA A 23 6.90 2.54 2.50
CA ALA A 23 6.01 1.87 1.55
C ALA A 23 5.38 2.87 0.57
N ALA A 24 4.89 4.02 1.05
CA ALA A 24 4.34 5.08 0.22
C ALA A 24 5.37 5.60 -0.80
N LYS A 25 6.63 5.81 -0.38
CA LYS A 25 7.71 6.25 -1.27
C LYS A 25 7.98 5.23 -2.38
N LEU A 26 8.08 3.95 -2.04
CA LEU A 26 8.30 2.86 -3.00
C LEU A 26 7.12 2.72 -3.98
N LEU A 27 5.88 2.78 -3.49
CA LEU A 27 4.68 2.67 -4.30
C LEU A 27 4.53 3.84 -5.29
N ARG A 28 4.86 5.07 -4.85
CA ARG A 28 4.92 6.24 -5.75
C ARG A 28 5.97 6.08 -6.84
N HIS A 29 7.09 5.41 -6.56
CA HIS A 29 8.11 5.15 -7.55
C HIS A 29 7.68 4.05 -8.54
N LYS A 30 7.06 2.97 -8.03
CA LYS A 30 6.65 1.81 -8.84
C LYS A 30 5.42 2.09 -9.72
N HIS A 31 4.46 2.87 -9.22
CA HIS A 31 3.24 3.23 -9.92
C HIS A 31 2.99 4.75 -9.86
N PRO A 32 3.76 5.54 -10.61
CA PRO A 32 3.77 7.00 -10.50
C PRO A 32 2.44 7.66 -10.86
N VAL A 33 1.67 7.10 -11.80
CA VAL A 33 0.36 7.65 -12.19
C VAL A 33 -0.71 7.38 -11.13
N MET A 34 -0.80 6.12 -10.65
CA MET A 34 -1.79 5.70 -9.64
C MET A 34 -1.51 6.33 -8.27
N HIS A 35 -0.31 6.13 -7.71
CA HIS A 35 0.02 6.59 -6.36
C HIS A 35 0.57 8.02 -6.30
N GLY A 36 1.00 8.60 -7.44
CA GLY A 36 1.52 9.96 -7.51
C GLY A 36 0.48 11.03 -7.85
N VAL A 37 -0.58 10.69 -8.62
CA VAL A 37 -1.54 11.67 -9.18
C VAL A 37 -2.99 11.38 -8.80
N ALA A 38 -3.45 10.12 -8.78
CA ALA A 38 -4.87 9.80 -8.57
C ALA A 38 -5.25 9.57 -7.09
N VAL A 39 -4.44 8.84 -6.34
CA VAL A 39 -4.68 8.51 -4.92
C VAL A 39 -4.66 9.76 -4.00
N PRO A 40 -3.69 10.70 -4.13
CA PRO A 40 -3.65 11.88 -3.25
C PRO A 40 -4.88 12.81 -3.32
N PRO A 41 -5.43 13.18 -4.50
CA PRO A 41 -6.66 13.98 -4.56
C PRO A 41 -7.91 13.20 -4.14
N ALA A 42 -7.97 11.89 -4.40
CA ALA A 42 -9.10 11.06 -3.98
C ALA A 42 -9.25 11.00 -2.44
N HIS A 43 -8.14 10.90 -1.71
CA HIS A 43 -8.13 10.94 -0.24
C HIS A 43 -8.49 12.32 0.33
N LYS A 44 -8.06 13.41 -0.33
CA LYS A 44 -8.49 14.77 0.07
C LYS A 44 -10.00 14.96 -0.02
N VAL A 45 -10.66 14.32 -0.99
CA VAL A 45 -12.12 14.41 -1.19
C VAL A 45 -12.88 13.51 -0.22
N GLN A 46 -12.38 12.30 0.06
CA GLN A 46 -13.09 11.33 0.92
C GLN A 46 -12.79 11.48 2.41
N ARG A 47 -11.79 12.28 2.82
CA ARG A 47 -11.24 12.29 4.20
C ARG A 47 -10.72 10.92 4.69
N ASP A 48 -10.66 9.94 3.81
CA ASP A 48 -10.03 8.64 4.07
C ASP A 48 -8.53 8.72 3.82
N ARG A 49 -7.78 7.88 4.52
CA ARG A 49 -6.31 7.78 4.37
C ARG A 49 -5.92 6.47 3.67
N THR A 50 -4.75 6.45 3.02
CA THR A 50 -4.24 5.24 2.38
C THR A 50 -3.73 4.26 3.43
N LEU A 51 -4.36 3.09 3.56
CA LEU A 51 -3.86 2.02 4.42
C LEU A 51 -2.73 1.25 3.73
N HIS A 52 -1.58 1.16 4.38
CA HIS A 52 -0.44 0.38 3.90
C HIS A 52 -0.36 -0.95 4.65
N TYR A 53 -0.23 -2.05 3.92
CA TYR A 53 -0.14 -3.39 4.49
C TYR A 53 1.20 -4.03 4.17
N GLU A 54 1.78 -4.70 5.16
CA GLU A 54 2.85 -5.67 4.98
C GLU A 54 2.21 -7.02 4.63
N VAL A 55 2.73 -7.67 3.58
CA VAL A 55 2.31 -9.01 3.16
C VAL A 55 3.51 -9.93 3.23
N ARG A 56 3.42 -10.98 4.04
CA ARG A 56 4.42 -12.06 4.11
C ARG A 56 3.79 -13.37 3.70
N VAL A 57 4.40 -14.06 2.74
CA VAL A 57 3.97 -15.40 2.34
C VAL A 57 4.09 -16.33 3.54
N LEU A 58 3.08 -17.15 3.78
CA LEU A 58 3.19 -18.23 4.74
C LEU A 58 3.92 -19.37 4.01
N GLU A 59 5.20 -19.56 4.31
CA GLU A 59 5.91 -20.77 3.87
C GLU A 59 5.26 -21.98 4.57
N GLU A 60 4.93 -23.01 3.80
CA GLU A 60 4.36 -24.28 4.30
C GLU A 60 5.41 -25.13 5.03
#